data_AF-A0A3S3LK61-F1
#
_entry.id   AF-A0A3S3LK61-F1
#
_cell.length_a   1.000
_cell.length_b   1.000
_cell.length_c   1.000
_cell.angle_alpha   90.00
_cell.angle_beta   90.00
_cell.angle_gamma   90.00
#
_symmetry.space_group_name_H-M   'P 1'
#
loop_
_entity.id
_entity.type
_entity.pdbx_description
1 polymer ?
#
loop_
_entity_poly.entity_id
_entity_poly.type
_entity_poly.pdbx_seq_one_letter_code
_entity_poly.pdbx_strand_id
1 'polypeptide(L)'
;MWVRMSIDQTTFSRTRQSYELVRIITVNEPVSVLRVTVRVDAYAEQSRALVERFNGTRWTEVVTRPGSASHGAMPSYASRDDDTCRRAAREIAEPLIDFAARTIAKVHGV
;
A
#
# COMPACT_ATOMS: atom_id res chain seq x y z
N MET A 1 -9.39 16.40 -12.99
CA MET A 1 -8.87 16.92 -11.72
C MET A 1 -7.67 16.08 -11.31
N TRP A 2 -6.53 16.70 -11.01
CA TRP A 2 -5.30 15.99 -10.60
C TRP A 2 -5.20 16.04 -9.09
N VAL A 3 -5.25 14.89 -8.41
CA VAL A 3 -5.11 14.84 -6.95
C VAL A 3 -3.63 15.01 -6.58
N ARG A 4 -3.30 16.07 -5.84
CA ARG A 4 -1.93 16.33 -5.40
C ARG A 4 -1.59 15.50 -4.16
N MET A 5 -0.49 14.75 -4.21
CA MET A 5 -0.03 13.88 -3.12
C MET A 5 1.42 14.16 -2.74
N SER A 6 1.76 14.00 -1.46
CA SER A 6 3.14 13.97 -0.96
C SER A 6 3.43 12.67 -0.22
N ILE A 7 4.63 12.13 -0.40
CA ILE A 7 5.10 10.98 0.38
C ILE A 7 5.82 11.55 1.60
N ASP A 8 5.27 11.29 2.78
CA ASP A 8 5.80 11.89 4.01
C ASP A 8 6.78 10.92 4.69
N GLN A 9 6.48 9.62 4.66
CA GLN A 9 7.35 8.58 5.20
C GLN A 9 7.28 7.30 4.37
N THR A 10 8.41 6.59 4.30
CA THR A 10 8.49 5.25 3.71
C THR A 10 9.34 4.36 4.60
N THR A 11 8.78 3.25 5.04
CA THR A 11 9.47 2.19 5.78
C THR A 11 9.43 0.90 4.98
N PHE A 12 10.56 0.22 4.90
CA PHE A 12 10.65 -1.11 4.30
C PHE A 12 11.29 -2.05 5.33
N SER A 13 10.66 -3.21 5.53
CA SER A 13 11.19 -4.25 6.40
C SER A 13 11.15 -5.60 5.70
N ARG A 14 12.06 -6.49 6.08
CA ARG A 14 12.15 -7.85 5.56
C ARG A 14 12.41 -8.83 6.69
N THR A 15 11.74 -9.96 6.62
CA THR A 15 11.94 -11.13 7.46
C THR A 15 12.42 -12.31 6.60
N ARG A 16 12.68 -13.46 7.22
CA ARG A 16 12.99 -14.70 6.47
C ARG A 16 11.85 -15.16 5.55
N GLN A 17 10.62 -14.71 5.79
CA GLN A 17 9.41 -15.26 5.16
C GLN A 17 8.63 -14.20 4.36
N SER A 18 8.88 -12.92 4.61
CA SER A 18 8.09 -11.83 4.04
C SER A 18 8.86 -10.54 3.94
N TYR A 19 8.33 -9.62 3.13
CA TYR A 19 8.71 -8.21 3.18
C TYR A 19 7.47 -7.34 3.28
N GLU A 20 7.64 -6.18 3.91
CA GLU A 20 6.58 -5.22 4.12
C GLU A 20 7.05 -3.81 3.77
N LEU A 21 6.28 -3.13 2.94
CA LEU A 21 6.41 -1.71 2.64
C LEU A 21 5.27 -0.97 3.33
N VAL A 22 5.61 0.03 4.13
CA VAL A 22 4.66 0.97 4.73
C VAL A 22 4.97 2.38 4.22
N ARG A 23 3.96 3.06 3.67
CA ARG A 23 4.06 4.47 3.25
C ARG A 23 3.01 5.30 3.94
N ILE A 24 3.42 6.46 4.43
CA ILE A 24 2.51 7.51 4.89
C ILE A 24 2.48 8.58 3.80
N ILE A 25 1.27 8.92 3.34
CA ILE A 25 1.05 9.82 2.20
C ILE A 25 -0.01 10.83 2.60
N THR A 26 0.23 12.10 2.31
CA THR A 26 -0.79 13.14 2.41
C THR A 26 -1.39 13.40 1.03
N VAL A 27 -2.71 13.23 0.94
CA VAL A 27 -3.55 13.66 -0.19
C VAL A 27 -4.06 15.05 0.14
N ASN A 28 -3.88 16.05 -0.73
CA ASN A 28 -4.15 17.44 -0.38
C ASN A 28 -5.61 17.89 -0.59
N GLU A 29 -6.39 17.15 -1.39
CA GLU A 29 -7.74 17.55 -1.81
C GLU A 29 -8.69 16.36 -1.77
N PRO A 30 -9.48 16.19 -0.69
CA PRO A 30 -9.36 16.85 0.62
C PRO A 30 -8.10 16.39 1.39
N VAL A 31 -7.56 17.26 2.26
CA VAL A 31 -6.42 16.92 3.12
C VAL A 31 -6.72 15.63 3.90
N SER A 32 -6.01 14.55 3.55
CA SER A 32 -6.20 13.22 4.10
C SER A 32 -4.86 12.53 4.23
N VAL A 33 -4.59 11.98 5.42
CA VAL A 33 -3.39 11.16 5.65
C VAL A 33 -3.75 9.70 5.40
N LEU A 34 -2.98 9.05 4.53
CA LEU A 34 -3.11 7.66 4.17
C LEU A 34 -1.94 6.85 4.68
N ARG A 35 -2.21 5.65 5.19
CA ARG A 35 -1.23 4.61 5.44
C ARG A 35 -1.43 3.51 4.42
N VAL A 36 -0.40 3.23 3.65
CA VAL A 36 -0.37 2.17 2.64
C VAL A 36 0.53 1.08 3.16
N THR A 37 0.01 -0.12 3.30
CA THR A 37 0.74 -1.31 3.75
C THR A 37 0.70 -2.35 2.65
N VAL A 38 1.86 -2.76 2.14
CA VAL A 38 1.99 -3.89 1.22
C VAL A 38 2.84 -4.93 1.91
N ARG A 39 2.22 -6.06 2.26
CA ARG A 39 2.89 -7.25 2.79
C ARG A 39 2.86 -8.33 1.72
N VAL A 40 4.03 -8.82 1.36
CA VAL A 40 4.16 -10.01 0.52
C VAL A 40 4.85 -11.08 1.35
N ASP A 41 4.18 -12.22 1.45
CA ASP A 41 4.57 -13.36 2.26
C ASP A 41 4.77 -14.58 1.37
N ALA A 42 5.54 -15.53 1.86
CA ALA A 42 5.72 -16.84 1.28
C ALA A 42 4.40 -17.56 0.98
N TYR A 43 3.45 -17.38 1.88
CA TYR A 43 2.12 -17.91 1.79
C TYR A 43 1.21 -16.83 1.20
N ALA A 44 0.66 -17.11 0.01
CA ALA A 44 -0.12 -16.12 -0.74
C ALA A 44 -1.31 -15.60 0.07
N GLU A 45 -1.92 -16.44 0.89
CA GLU A 45 -3.02 -16.11 1.81
C GLU A 45 -2.63 -15.16 2.94
N GLN A 46 -1.34 -15.04 3.25
CA GLN A 46 -0.80 -14.10 4.25
C GLN A 46 -0.35 -12.78 3.61
N SER A 47 -0.29 -12.72 2.28
CA SER A 47 -0.02 -11.49 1.55
C SER A 47 -1.25 -10.58 1.59
N ARG A 48 -1.03 -9.27 1.64
CA ARG A 48 -2.10 -8.27 1.58
C ARG A 48 -1.58 -6.93 1.11
N ALA A 49 -2.46 -6.15 0.51
CA ALA A 49 -2.23 -4.74 0.28
C ALA A 49 -3.42 -3.94 0.81
N LEU A 50 -3.14 -2.97 1.68
CA LEU A 50 -4.13 -2.25 2.49
C LEU A 50 -3.84 -0.76 2.42
N VAL A 51 -4.89 0.05 2.21
CA VAL A 51 -4.82 1.49 2.40
C VAL A 51 -5.83 1.88 3.47
N GLU A 52 -5.36 2.63 4.45
CA GLU A 52 -6.14 3.17 5.54
C GLU A 52 -6.06 4.69 5.55
N ARG A 53 -7.14 5.36 5.92
CA ARG A 53 -7.20 6.81 6.13
C ARG A 53 -7.21 7.11 7.62
N PHE A 54 -6.40 8.08 8.04
CA PHE A 54 -6.46 8.59 9.40
C PHE A 54 -7.68 9.52 9.56
N ASN A 55 -8.52 9.26 10.55
CA ASN A 55 -9.71 10.06 10.83
C ASN A 55 -9.51 11.05 12.00
N GLY A 56 -8.27 11.29 12.42
CA GLY A 56 -7.92 12.12 13.57
C GLY A 56 -7.67 11.34 14.87
N THR A 57 -8.19 10.12 14.99
CA THR A 57 -8.01 9.28 16.20
C THR A 57 -7.57 7.85 15.88
N ARG A 58 -7.96 7.31 14.73
CA ARG A 58 -7.64 5.96 14.30
C ARG A 58 -7.47 5.86 12.78
N TRP A 59 -6.86 4.76 12.36
CA TRP A 59 -6.81 4.35 10.97
C TRP A 59 -8.10 3.61 10.62
N THR A 60 -8.74 4.02 9.52
CA THR A 60 -9.93 3.37 8.98
C THR A 60 -9.61 2.81 7.61
N GLU A 61 -9.94 1.54 7.36
CA GLU A 61 -9.74 0.90 6.06
C GLU A 61 -10.50 1.63 4.94
N VAL A 62 -9.81 1.88 3.82
CA VAL A 62 -10.37 2.46 2.59
C VAL A 62 -10.43 1.41 1.49
N VAL A 63 -9.33 0.67 1.31
CA VAL A 63 -9.26 -0.43 0.35
C VAL A 63 -8.36 -1.53 0.90
N THR A 64 -8.82 -2.76 0.76
CA THR A 64 -8.04 -3.97 1.03
C THR A 64 -8.04 -4.85 -0.22
N ARG A 65 -6.87 -5.37 -0.56
CA ARG A 65 -6.70 -6.44 -1.53
C ARG A 65 -6.10 -7.62 -0.81
N PRO A 66 -6.90 -8.65 -0.47
CA PRO A 66 -6.37 -9.87 0.12
C PRO A 66 -5.45 -10.54 -0.89
N GLY A 67 -4.43 -11.22 -0.39
CA GLY A 67 -3.61 -12.08 -1.20
C GLY A 67 -4.45 -13.20 -1.82
N SER A 68 -4.16 -13.50 -3.08
CA SER A 68 -4.77 -14.61 -3.84
C SER A 68 -3.66 -15.40 -4.50
N ALA A 69 -3.90 -16.65 -4.86
CA ALA A 69 -2.93 -17.46 -5.60
C ALA A 69 -2.48 -16.80 -6.93
N SER A 70 -3.28 -15.88 -7.49
CA SER A 70 -2.89 -15.05 -8.64
C SER A 70 -1.88 -13.93 -8.31
N HIS A 71 -1.73 -13.53 -7.04
CA HIS A 71 -0.55 -12.80 -6.54
C HIS A 71 0.65 -13.75 -6.31
N GLY A 72 0.40 -15.06 -6.27
CA GLY A 72 1.34 -16.15 -6.01
C GLY A 72 2.23 -16.57 -7.20
N ALA A 73 2.25 -15.81 -8.30
CA ALA A 73 3.28 -15.94 -9.32
C ALA A 73 4.50 -15.03 -9.05
N MET A 74 4.73 -14.63 -7.80
CA MET A 74 5.98 -13.95 -7.41
C MET A 74 7.04 -15.01 -7.06
N PRO A 75 8.16 -15.10 -7.81
CA PRO A 75 9.27 -16.00 -7.52
C PRO A 75 9.68 -15.93 -6.05
N SER A 76 9.94 -17.10 -5.47
CA SER A 76 10.61 -17.33 -4.17
C SER A 76 11.39 -16.09 -3.69
N TYR A 77 10.78 -15.33 -2.79
CA TYR A 77 11.29 -14.12 -2.14
C TYR A 77 12.66 -14.31 -1.47
N ALA A 78 13.06 -15.55 -1.17
CA ALA A 78 14.33 -15.88 -0.53
C ALA A 78 15.57 -15.61 -1.41
N SER A 79 15.41 -15.51 -2.74
CA SER A 79 16.53 -15.31 -3.68
C SER A 79 16.62 -13.89 -4.24
N ARG A 80 15.75 -12.96 -3.82
CA ARG A 80 15.70 -11.57 -4.32
C ARG A 80 16.36 -10.62 -3.33
N ASP A 81 17.08 -9.63 -3.86
CA ASP A 81 17.63 -8.52 -3.09
C ASP A 81 16.52 -7.56 -2.59
N ASP A 82 16.87 -6.73 -1.61
CA ASP A 82 15.96 -5.79 -0.97
C ASP A 82 15.38 -4.75 -1.95
N ASP A 83 16.14 -4.32 -2.97
CA ASP A 83 15.68 -3.33 -3.95
C ASP A 83 14.65 -3.92 -4.90
N THR A 84 14.85 -5.16 -5.35
CA THR A 84 13.86 -5.91 -6.13
C THR A 84 12.55 -6.06 -5.34
N CYS A 85 12.63 -6.43 -4.05
CA CYS A 85 11.45 -6.59 -3.19
C CYS A 85 10.74 -5.25 -2.97
N ARG A 86 11.49 -4.18 -2.69
CA ARG A 86 10.96 -2.82 -2.51
C ARG A 86 10.28 -2.30 -3.76
N ARG A 87 10.87 -2.54 -4.94
CA ARG A 87 10.28 -2.15 -6.23
C ARG A 87 8.95 -2.86 -6.44
N ALA A 88 8.90 -4.17 -6.26
CA ALA A 88 7.65 -4.91 -6.42
C ALA A 88 6.57 -4.46 -5.43
N ALA A 89 6.94 -4.18 -4.18
CA ALA A 89 6.00 -3.62 -3.21
C ALA A 89 5.43 -2.25 -3.63
N ARG A 90 6.27 -1.40 -4.25
CA ARG A 90 5.84 -0.10 -4.80
C ARG A 90 4.88 -0.29 -5.97
N GLU A 91 5.20 -1.18 -6.91
CA GLU A 91 4.33 -1.46 -8.07
C GLU A 91 2.93 -1.94 -7.65
N ILE A 92 2.81 -2.65 -6.52
CA ILE A 92 1.52 -3.01 -5.92
C ILE A 92 0.84 -1.80 -5.23
N ALA A 93 1.63 -0.96 -4.55
CA ALA A 93 1.12 0.19 -3.78
C ALA A 93 0.54 1.31 -4.66
N GLU A 94 1.20 1.64 -5.78
CA GLU A 94 0.80 2.79 -6.63
C GLU A 94 -0.67 2.75 -7.09
N PRO A 95 -1.20 1.66 -7.69
CA PRO A 95 -2.61 1.64 -8.12
C PRO A 95 -3.59 1.72 -6.95
N LEU A 96 -3.20 1.24 -5.77
CA LEU A 96 -4.04 1.34 -4.56
C LEU A 96 -4.11 2.76 -4.04
N ILE A 97 -3.01 3.50 -4.11
CA ILE A 97 -2.94 4.91 -3.73
C ILE A 97 -3.84 5.74 -4.64
N ASP A 98 -3.72 5.58 -5.96
CA ASP A 98 -4.57 6.30 -6.92
C ASP A 98 -6.05 5.97 -6.71
N PHE A 99 -6.39 4.69 -6.53
CA PHE A 99 -7.76 4.28 -6.24
C PHE A 99 -8.31 4.89 -4.94
N ALA A 100 -7.54 4.84 -3.85
CA ALA A 100 -7.93 5.39 -2.55
C ALA A 100 -8.13 6.92 -2.64
N ALA A 101 -7.21 7.62 -3.29
CA ALA A 101 -7.30 9.06 -3.46
C ALA A 101 -8.53 9.48 -4.27
N ARG A 102 -8.83 8.78 -5.39
CA ARG A 102 -10.04 9.02 -6.18
C ARG A 102 -11.31 8.73 -5.39
N THR A 103 -11.30 7.65 -4.60
CA THR A 103 -12.44 7.28 -3.75
C THR A 103 -12.71 8.38 -2.72
N ILE A 104 -11.66 8.91 -2.10
CA ILE A 104 -11.78 10.00 -1.13
C ILE A 104 -12.26 11.29 -1.81
N ALA A 105 -11.68 11.69 -2.95
CA ALA A 105 -12.13 12.88 -3.68
C ALA A 105 -13.63 12.80 -4.02
N LYS A 106 -14.08 11.65 -4.55
CA LYS A 106 -15.50 11.40 -4.86
C LYS A 106 -16.42 11.51 -3.64
N VAL A 107 -16.01 10.99 -2.49
CA VAL A 107 -16.81 11.08 -1.24
C VAL A 107 -16.95 12.54 -0.79
N HIS A 108 -15.97 13.38 -1.05
CA HIS A 108 -15.96 14.80 -0.64
C HIS A 108 -16.51 15.75 -1.72
N GLY A 109 -16.97 15.23 -2.86
CA GLY A 109 -17.57 16.04 -3.92
C GLY A 109 -16.57 16.89 -4.72
N VAL A 110 -15.29 16.47 -4.74
CA VAL A 110 -14.19 17.14 -5.45
C VAL A 110 -13.76 16.32 -6.67
#